data_AF-A0A1G2HRA8-F1
#
_entry.id   AF-A0A1G2HRA8-F1
#
_cell.length_a   1.000
_cell.length_b   1.000
_cell.length_c   1.000
_cell.angle_alpha   90.00
_cell.angle_beta   90.00
_cell.angle_gamma   90.00
#
_symmetry.space_group_name_H-M   'P 1'
#
loop_
_entity.id
_entity.type
_entity.pdbx_description
1 polymer ?
#
loop_
_entity_poly.entity_id
_entity_poly.type
_entity_poly.pdbx_seq_one_letter_code
_entity_poly.pdbx_strand_id
1 'polypeptide(L)'
;MPKFLLSVWENYISFALYFFSLPLLLATLFSPWKKYSWNYPRGFNIAEYFNILFSNLFSRIIGAVCRLVLILFGIIVLVFILLAGIMVMAFWLLLPFIAAGLATYFFVN
;
A
#
# COMPACT_ATOMS: atom_id res chain seq x y z
N MET A 1 29.18 1.12 0.22
CA MET A 1 28.33 -0.04 0.57
C MET A 1 26.95 0.31 1.16
N PRO A 2 26.72 1.36 1.98
CA PRO A 2 25.37 1.63 2.50
C PRO A 2 24.36 2.10 1.44
N LYS A 3 24.83 2.83 0.41
CA LYS A 3 23.99 3.30 -0.71
C LYS A 3 23.30 2.15 -1.48
N PHE A 4 23.94 0.99 -1.57
CA PHE A 4 23.36 -0.17 -2.25
C PHE A 4 22.17 -0.74 -1.47
N LEU A 5 22.30 -0.91 -0.15
CA LEU A 5 21.20 -1.39 0.70
C LEU A 5 20.01 -0.42 0.67
N LEU A 6 20.28 0.89 0.68
CA LEU A 6 19.25 1.91 0.50
C LEU A 6 18.54 1.76 -0.86
N SER A 7 19.29 1.63 -1.96
CA SER A 7 18.68 1.45 -3.29
C SER A 7 17.84 0.18 -3.40
N VAL A 8 18.27 -0.94 -2.79
CA VAL A 8 17.49 -2.18 -2.77
C VAL A 8 16.21 -1.97 -1.98
N TRP A 9 16.29 -1.30 -0.84
CA TRP A 9 15.12 -1.00 -0.02
C TRP A 9 14.12 -0.10 -0.74
N GLU A 10 14.58 0.97 -1.39
CA GLU A 10 13.78 1.86 -2.22
C GLU A 10 13.09 1.12 -3.38
N ASN A 11 13.77 0.16 -4.00
CA ASN A 11 13.19 -0.67 -5.05
C ASN A 11 12.04 -1.54 -4.51
N TYR A 12 12.18 -2.15 -3.33
CA TYR A 12 11.09 -2.92 -2.72
C TYR A 12 9.90 -2.04 -2.31
N ILE A 13 10.16 -0.85 -1.79
CA ILE A 13 9.10 0.13 -1.48
C ILE A 13 8.35 0.51 -2.75
N SER A 14 9.09 0.87 -3.81
CA SER A 14 8.51 1.23 -5.11
C SER A 14 7.72 0.07 -5.70
N PHE A 15 8.26 -1.15 -5.63
CA PHE A 15 7.58 -2.37 -6.05
C PHE A 15 6.24 -2.53 -5.33
N ALA A 16 6.18 -2.39 -4.00
CA ALA A 16 4.92 -2.50 -3.27
C ALA A 16 3.91 -1.42 -3.67
N LEU A 17 4.36 -0.18 -3.84
CA LEU A 17 3.50 0.93 -4.27
C LEU A 17 2.91 0.68 -5.67
N TYR A 18 3.70 0.17 -6.61
CA TYR A 18 3.25 -0.11 -7.97
C TYR A 18 2.43 -1.41 -8.09
N PHE A 19 2.86 -2.49 -7.44
CA PHE A 19 2.19 -3.79 -7.48
C PHE A 19 0.76 -3.69 -6.95
N PHE A 20 0.58 -3.01 -5.82
CA PHE A 20 -0.76 -2.75 -5.26
C PHE A 20 -1.44 -1.54 -5.88
N SER A 21 -0.76 -0.77 -6.75
CA SER A 21 -1.30 0.48 -7.32
C SER A 21 -1.83 1.44 -6.25
N LEU A 22 -1.15 1.52 -5.10
CA LEU A 22 -1.61 2.24 -3.91
C LEU A 22 -1.96 3.70 -4.17
N PRO A 23 -1.13 4.51 -4.87
CA PRO A 23 -1.45 5.90 -5.16
C PRO A 23 -2.74 6.04 -5.99
N LEU A 24 -2.94 5.13 -6.95
CA LEU A 24 -4.11 5.13 -7.82
C LEU A 24 -5.38 4.71 -7.06
N LEU A 25 -5.28 3.68 -6.21
CA LEU A 25 -6.42 3.23 -5.39
C LEU A 25 -6.89 4.32 -4.44
N LEU A 26 -5.96 5.05 -3.82
CA LEU A 26 -6.26 6.18 -2.95
C LEU A 26 -6.92 7.34 -3.73
N ALA A 27 -6.35 7.70 -4.89
CA ALA A 27 -6.91 8.75 -5.75
C ALA A 27 -8.32 8.42 -6.28
N THR A 28 -8.64 7.13 -6.42
CA THR A 28 -9.91 6.65 -7.00
C THR A 28 -10.87 6.05 -5.98
N LEU A 29 -10.64 6.27 -4.67
CA LEU A 29 -11.40 5.63 -3.59
C LEU A 29 -12.92 5.82 -3.74
N PHE A 30 -13.35 7.05 -3.98
CA PHE A 30 -14.78 7.41 -4.14
C PHE A 30 -15.24 7.49 -5.60
N SER A 31 -14.41 7.02 -6.54
CA SER A 31 -14.79 6.98 -7.95
C SER A 31 -15.85 5.89 -8.20
N PRO A 32 -16.82 6.15 -9.11
CA PRO A 32 -17.86 5.18 -9.43
C PRO A 32 -17.26 3.82 -9.86
N TRP A 33 -17.83 2.74 -9.34
CA TRP A 33 -17.37 1.40 -9.71
C TRP A 33 -17.76 1.09 -11.16
N LYS A 34 -16.79 0.65 -11.98
CA LYS A 34 -17.00 0.21 -13.37
C LYS A 34 -17.84 1.15 -14.25
N LYS A 35 -17.81 2.46 -13.99
CA LYS A 35 -18.66 3.45 -14.69
C LYS A 35 -20.17 3.15 -14.60
N TYR A 36 -20.62 2.44 -13.57
CA TYR A 36 -22.05 2.38 -13.22
C TYR A 36 -22.45 3.73 -12.62
N SER A 37 -22.73 4.68 -13.50
CA SER A 37 -23.30 5.97 -13.17
C SER A 37 -24.57 6.18 -14.00
N TRP A 38 -25.70 6.32 -13.33
CA TRP A 38 -26.96 6.65 -13.98
C TRP A 38 -27.05 8.17 -14.15
N ASN A 39 -27.48 8.61 -15.33
CA ASN A 39 -27.72 10.01 -15.64
C ASN A 39 -29.04 10.45 -15.02
N TYR A 40 -29.05 11.65 -14.42
CA TYR A 40 -30.28 12.23 -13.88
C TYR A 40 -31.29 12.52 -14.99
N PRO A 41 -32.60 12.31 -14.74
CA PRO A 41 -33.65 12.53 -15.72
C PRO A 41 -33.78 14.02 -16.04
N ARG A 42 -34.28 14.32 -17.25
CA ARG A 42 -34.64 15.69 -17.64
C ARG A 42 -36.08 15.97 -17.15
N GLY A 43 -36.22 16.70 -16.04
CA GLY A 43 -37.52 17.10 -15.47
C GLY A 43 -37.56 17.02 -13.94
N PHE A 44 -38.61 17.55 -13.32
CA PHE A 44 -38.82 17.51 -11.87
C PHE A 44 -39.53 16.20 -11.45
N ASN A 45 -38.81 15.08 -11.52
CA ASN A 45 -39.25 13.81 -10.92
C ASN A 45 -38.39 13.49 -9.68
N ILE A 46 -38.87 13.91 -8.51
CA ILE A 46 -38.15 13.77 -7.24
C ILE A 46 -37.91 12.29 -6.90
N ALA A 47 -38.90 11.41 -7.13
CA ALA A 47 -38.78 9.99 -6.82
C ALA A 47 -37.67 9.31 -7.63
N GLU A 48 -37.59 9.63 -8.92
CA GLU A 48 -36.56 9.09 -9.82
C GLU A 48 -35.17 9.67 -9.51
N TYR A 49 -35.11 10.95 -9.11
CA TYR A 49 -33.87 11.59 -8.65
C TYR A 49 -33.27 10.86 -7.45
N PHE A 50 -34.07 10.56 -6.42
CA PHE A 50 -33.62 9.80 -5.26
C PHE A 50 -33.16 8.40 -5.65
N ASN A 51 -33.88 7.72 -6.53
CA ASN A 51 -33.50 6.38 -7.00
C ASN A 51 -32.11 6.36 -7.64
N ILE A 52 -31.82 7.34 -8.50
CA ILE A 52 -30.51 7.49 -9.16
C ILE A 52 -29.42 7.89 -8.17
N LEU A 53 -29.74 8.78 -7.22
CA LEU A 53 -28.81 9.16 -6.15
C LEU A 53 -28.38 7.94 -5.33
N PHE A 54 -29.34 7.15 -4.84
CA PHE A 54 -29.03 5.94 -4.08
C PHE A 54 -28.27 4.92 -4.93
N SER A 55 -28.68 4.68 -6.18
CA SER A 55 -28.00 3.75 -7.08
C SER A 55 -26.53 4.14 -7.32
N ASN A 56 -26.27 5.43 -7.57
CA ASN A 56 -24.92 5.97 -7.73
C ASN A 56 -24.10 5.88 -6.42
N LEU A 57 -24.74 6.11 -5.28
CA LEU A 57 -24.09 6.00 -3.97
C LEU A 57 -23.68 4.56 -3.66
N PHE A 58 -24.57 3.58 -3.86
CA PHE A 58 -24.26 2.16 -3.69
C PHE A 58 -23.11 1.72 -4.61
N SER A 59 -23.10 2.14 -5.87
CA SER A 59 -22.01 1.88 -6.81
C SER A 59 -20.66 2.40 -6.28
N ARG A 60 -20.62 3.62 -5.74
CA ARG A 60 -19.39 4.18 -5.14
C ARG A 60 -18.97 3.45 -3.86
N ILE A 61 -19.92 3.07 -3.00
CA ILE A 61 -19.62 2.34 -1.75
C ILE A 61 -19.00 0.98 -2.06
N ILE A 62 -19.58 0.19 -2.96
CA ILE A 62 -19.03 -1.12 -3.35
C ILE A 62 -17.62 -0.95 -3.89
N GLY A 63 -17.42 0.03 -4.78
CA GLY A 63 -16.09 0.33 -5.30
C GLY A 63 -15.09 0.75 -4.23
N ALA A 64 -15.51 1.59 -3.28
CA ALA A 64 -14.67 2.01 -2.16
C ALA A 64 -14.30 0.82 -1.26
N VAL A 65 -15.23 -0.07 -0.94
CA VAL A 65 -14.97 -1.28 -0.12
C VAL A 65 -13.94 -2.18 -0.80
N CYS A 66 -14.11 -2.48 -2.08
CA CYS A 66 -13.13 -3.29 -2.83
C CYS A 66 -11.73 -2.66 -2.83
N ARG A 67 -11.65 -1.33 -3.04
CA ARG A 67 -10.36 -0.60 -3.03
C ARG A 67 -9.74 -0.55 -1.64
N LEU A 68 -10.55 -0.39 -0.58
CA LEU A 68 -10.07 -0.39 0.80
C LEU A 68 -9.38 -1.70 1.15
N VAL A 69 -9.94 -2.84 0.74
CA VAL A 69 -9.29 -4.15 0.97
C VAL A 69 -7.90 -4.17 0.33
N LEU A 70 -7.78 -3.78 -0.94
CA LEU A 70 -6.49 -3.73 -1.63
C LEU A 70 -5.51 -2.75 -0.99
N ILE A 71 -5.99 -1.57 -0.57
CA ILE A 71 -5.18 -0.57 0.13
C ILE A 71 -4.67 -1.13 1.46
N LEU A 72 -5.53 -1.78 2.25
CA LEU A 72 -5.14 -2.38 3.53
C LEU A 72 -4.04 -3.43 3.35
N PHE A 73 -4.21 -4.35 2.39
CA PHE A 73 -3.17 -5.33 2.08
C PHE A 73 -1.87 -4.68 1.60
N GLY A 74 -1.96 -3.68 0.72
CA GLY A 74 -0.79 -2.95 0.24
C GLY A 74 -0.05 -2.23 1.37
N ILE A 75 -0.77 -1.63 2.32
CA ILE A 75 -0.17 -0.99 3.50
C ILE A 75 0.50 -2.02 4.40
N ILE A 76 -0.12 -3.18 4.66
CA ILE A 76 0.48 -4.25 5.47
C ILE A 76 1.82 -4.70 4.87
N VAL A 77 1.84 -4.94 3.55
CA VAL A 77 3.07 -5.33 2.85
C VAL A 77 4.12 -4.21 2.88
N LEU A 78 3.71 -2.95 2.70
CA LEU A 78 4.61 -1.81 2.77
C LEU A 78 5.25 -1.68 4.17
N VAL A 79 4.45 -1.81 5.24
CA VAL A 79 4.95 -1.81 6.62
C VAL A 79 5.95 -2.94 6.84
N PHE A 80 5.65 -4.15 6.35
CA PHE A 80 6.57 -5.27 6.43
C PHE A 80 7.91 -4.98 5.73
N ILE A 81 7.89 -4.41 4.52
CA ILE A 81 9.10 -4.02 3.78
C ILE A 81 9.90 -2.95 4.53
N LEU A 82 9.22 -1.97 5.12
CA LEU A 82 9.88 -0.92 5.93
C LEU A 82 10.59 -1.54 7.14
N LEU A 83 9.91 -2.40 7.89
CA LEU A 83 10.50 -3.09 9.04
C LEU A 83 11.67 -4.00 8.63
N ALA A 84 11.50 -4.77 7.56
CA ALA A 84 12.56 -5.64 7.03
C ALA A 84 13.80 -4.85 6.61
N GLY A 85 13.64 -3.73 5.92
CA GLY A 85 14.75 -2.87 5.54
C GLY A 85 15.49 -2.29 6.75
N ILE A 86 14.77 -1.82 7.76
CA ILE A 86 15.37 -1.33 9.03
C ILE A 86 16.16 -2.45 9.71
N MET A 87 15.59 -3.66 9.82
CA MET A 87 16.27 -4.80 10.43
C MET A 87 17.56 -5.18 9.68
N VAL A 88 17.53 -5.21 8.34
CA VAL A 88 18.70 -5.50 7.52
C VAL A 88 19.78 -4.43 7.71
N MET A 89 19.41 -3.15 7.76
CA MET A 89 20.36 -2.06 8.00
C MET A 89 20.97 -2.13 9.41
N ALA A 90 20.14 -2.41 10.43
CA ALA A 90 20.63 -2.60 11.80
C ALA A 90 21.58 -3.80 11.89
N PHE A 91 21.24 -4.93 11.28
CA PHE A 91 22.11 -6.10 11.20
C PHE A 91 23.43 -5.79 10.50
N TRP A 92 23.38 -5.04 9.39
CA TRP A 92 24.58 -4.61 8.67
C TRP A 92 25.49 -3.70 9.52
N LEU A 93 24.90 -2.84 10.36
CA LEU A 93 25.67 -1.99 11.29
C LEU A 93 26.32 -2.81 12.43
N LEU A 94 25.65 -3.87 12.88
CA LEU A 94 26.12 -4.74 13.96
C LEU A 94 27.15 -5.78 13.50
N LEU A 95 27.18 -6.11 12.20
CA LEU A 95 28.09 -7.07 11.59
C LEU A 95 29.57 -6.97 12.04
N PRO A 96 30.23 -5.79 12.05
CA PRO A 96 31.62 -5.68 12.51
C PRO A 96 31.80 -6.06 13.99
N PHE A 97 30.84 -5.73 14.84
CA PHE A 97 30.88 -6.09 16.26
C PHE A 97 30.66 -7.59 16.47
N ILE A 98 29.72 -8.18 15.73
CA ILE A 98 29.47 -9.62 15.74
C ILE A 98 30.73 -10.38 15.27
N ALA A 99 31.34 -9.93 14.18
CA ALA A 99 32.58 -10.54 13.66
C ALA A 99 33.74 -10.43 14.67
N ALA A 100 33.90 -9.28 15.32
CA ALA A 100 34.92 -9.10 16.36
C ALA A 100 34.69 -10.02 17.58
N GLY A 101 33.45 -10.14 18.06
CA GLY A 101 33.09 -11.02 19.17
C GLY A 101 33.27 -12.50 18.84
N LEU A 102 32.96 -12.91 17.61
CA LEU A 102 33.23 -14.27 17.14
C LEU A 102 34.73 -14.54 17.08
N ALA A 103 35.52 -13.61 16.53
CA ALA A 103 36.97 -13.77 16.46
C ALA A 103 37.59 -13.96 17.85
N THR A 104 37.25 -13.13 18.84
CA THR A 104 37.79 -13.29 20.19
C THR A 104 37.38 -14.60 20.85
N TYR A 105 36.15 -15.06 20.63
CA TYR A 105 35.70 -16.38 21.12
C TYR A 105 36.55 -17.54 20.56
N PHE A 106 36.89 -17.50 19.27
CA PHE A 106 37.76 -18.50 18.61
C PHE A 106 39.23 -18.42 19.01
N PHE A 107 39.73 -17.25 19.43
CA PHE A 107 41.11 -17.12 19.90
C PHE A 107 41.28 -17.51 21.38
N VAL A 108 40.20 -17.47 22.16
CA VAL A 108 40.22 -17.76 23.60
C VAL A 108 39.89 -19.23 23.92
N ASN A 109 39.10 -19.91 23.09
CA ASN A 109 38.84 -21.36 23.18
C ASN A 109 39.69 -22.13 22.18
#